data_AF-A0A7J9ZIA9-F1
#
_entry.id   AF-A0A7J9ZIA9-F1
#
_cell.length_a   1.000
_cell.length_b   1.000
_cell.length_c   1.000
_cell.angle_alpha   90.00
_cell.angle_beta   90.00
_cell.angle_gamma   90.00
#
_symmetry.space_group_name_H-M   'P 1'
#
loop_
_entity.id
_entity.type
_entity.pdbx_description
1 polymer ?
#
loop_
_entity_poly.entity_id
_entity_poly.type
_entity_poly.pdbx_seq_one_letter_code
_entity_poly.pdbx_strand_id
1 'polypeptide(L)'
;MREPIRKITLRDGPWLLPWLEGRTHRPVVDWVATTGDEVGRMLRAARAVIDHRANSGAGGDKIVPSARLPEIMILCEEVALIFGQHEMGNLANSRLGLQIVQLGRSEAVDMDLVAQRGTVTMLGSGDLNTFGLGVAEPNDARYIFGDAKIAADLAKLEHPGSMLVQAGRDTRIVPAKAWWVEHSEIGSPGGIAERNTYVGPDLDAGSAGAADAAGGYHDRWNHERAGHLVPWARPVATVTPPTNDAHAPQETSTAERLGLPPSSLVPSPLERRADRGEQPTLRVIPGGQPDDATERQASNVPPILGAVHDVFVARGVDRLHTAVLLEHLRPQLSARRLGMLLGSCGVKPCRESFMVAGQRGRGYEHQDITAAVRRFAAGDAEPPEEAMAWPGDRLTGIEGQDW
;
A
#
# COMPACT_ATOMS: atom_id res chain seq x y z
N MET A 1 -28.46 20.78 -21.55
CA MET A 1 -28.66 19.67 -22.50
C MET A 1 -27.30 18.98 -22.63
N ARG A 2 -27.08 17.86 -21.93
CA ARG A 2 -25.80 17.12 -22.01
C ARG A 2 -25.83 16.34 -23.33
N GLU A 3 -24.86 16.59 -24.22
CA GLU A 3 -24.71 15.79 -25.43
C GLU A 3 -24.55 14.30 -25.04
N PRO A 4 -25.14 13.36 -25.79
CA PRO A 4 -24.92 11.95 -25.55
C PRO A 4 -23.44 11.66 -25.81
N ILE A 5 -22.71 11.32 -24.74
CA ILE A 5 -21.36 10.78 -24.81
C ILE A 5 -21.43 9.58 -25.76
N ARG A 6 -20.94 9.73 -27.00
CA ARG A 6 -20.78 8.62 -27.93
C ARG A 6 -20.02 7.54 -27.18
N LYS A 7 -20.52 6.30 -27.20
CA LYS A 7 -19.86 5.09 -26.67
C LYS A 7 -18.36 5.20 -26.93
N ILE A 8 -17.62 5.66 -25.92
CA ILE A 8 -16.17 5.61 -25.96
C ILE A 8 -15.92 4.11 -25.91
N THR A 9 -15.35 3.54 -26.96
CA THR A 9 -14.81 2.18 -26.92
C THR A 9 -13.58 2.25 -26.01
N LEU A 10 -13.83 2.34 -24.69
CA LEU A 10 -12.88 2.30 -23.59
C LEU A 10 -12.34 0.88 -23.46
N ARG A 11 -11.72 0.40 -24.54
CA ARG A 11 -11.07 -0.91 -24.58
C ARG A 11 -9.88 -0.97 -23.63
N ASP A 12 -9.32 0.19 -23.26
CA ASP A 12 -8.01 0.30 -22.62
C ASP A 12 -8.06 0.92 -21.19
N GLY A 13 -9.25 1.15 -20.63
CA GLY A 13 -9.38 1.83 -19.32
C GLY A 13 -10.69 1.58 -18.58
N PRO A 14 -11.13 0.32 -18.37
CA PRO A 14 -12.40 0.02 -17.70
C PRO A 14 -12.47 0.59 -16.27
N TRP A 15 -11.33 0.80 -15.62
CA TRP A 15 -11.23 1.38 -14.28
C TRP A 15 -11.61 2.87 -14.21
N LEU A 16 -11.57 3.58 -15.34
CA LEU A 16 -11.90 5.00 -15.43
C LEU A 16 -13.41 5.23 -15.68
N LEU A 17 -14.12 4.21 -16.18
CA LEU A 17 -15.53 4.27 -16.54
C LEU A 17 -16.44 4.79 -15.41
N PRO A 18 -16.35 4.29 -14.15
CA PRO A 18 -17.24 4.76 -13.09
C PRO A 18 -17.15 6.27 -12.85
N TRP A 19 -15.95 6.85 -12.96
CA TRP A 19 -15.77 8.28 -12.79
C TRP A 19 -16.30 9.08 -13.98
N LEU A 20 -15.98 8.66 -15.20
CA LEU A 20 -16.45 9.33 -16.43
C LEU A 20 -17.98 9.32 -16.55
N GLU A 21 -18.63 8.27 -16.06
CA GLU A 21 -20.08 8.15 -16.01
C GLU A 21 -20.72 8.86 -14.80
N GLY A 22 -19.90 9.43 -13.90
CA GLY A 22 -20.36 10.13 -12.69
C GLY A 22 -20.89 9.21 -11.59
N ARG A 23 -20.59 7.91 -11.64
CA ARG A 23 -20.90 6.95 -10.58
C ARG A 23 -19.98 7.12 -9.37
N THR A 24 -18.77 7.65 -9.58
CA THR A 24 -17.80 7.93 -8.51
C THR A 24 -17.29 9.36 -8.57
N HIS A 25 -16.86 9.90 -7.43
CA HIS A 25 -16.36 11.28 -7.31
C HIS A 25 -14.97 11.48 -7.91
N ARG A 26 -14.15 10.41 -7.94
CA ARG A 26 -12.83 10.37 -8.56
C ARG A 26 -12.54 8.98 -9.15
N PRO A 27 -11.52 8.83 -10.00
CA PRO A 27 -11.05 7.53 -10.47
C PRO A 27 -10.49 6.66 -9.34
N VAL A 28 -10.48 5.34 -9.53
CA VAL A 28 -9.91 4.41 -8.54
C VAL A 28 -8.38 4.44 -8.52
N VAL A 29 -7.75 4.76 -9.64
CA VAL A 29 -6.30 4.98 -9.74
C VAL A 29 -6.02 6.46 -9.49
N ASP A 30 -5.07 6.75 -8.60
CA ASP A 30 -4.86 8.12 -8.13
C ASP A 30 -4.20 9.03 -9.17
N TRP A 31 -3.23 8.53 -9.94
CA TRP A 31 -2.53 9.28 -10.98
C TRP A 31 -2.09 8.31 -12.08
N VAL A 32 -2.37 8.65 -13.34
CA VAL A 32 -1.90 7.89 -14.51
C VAL A 32 -1.07 8.75 -15.44
N ALA A 33 0.05 8.22 -15.91
CA ALA A 33 0.94 8.87 -16.87
C ALA A 33 1.07 8.01 -18.13
N THR A 34 0.61 8.54 -19.27
CA THR A 34 0.74 7.85 -20.59
C THR A 34 1.64 8.63 -21.57
N THR A 35 2.27 9.71 -21.11
CA THR A 35 3.20 10.54 -21.89
C THR A 35 4.50 10.73 -21.13
N GLY A 36 5.61 10.96 -21.86
CA GLY A 36 6.93 11.17 -21.23
C GLY A 36 6.95 12.36 -20.27
N ASP A 37 6.24 13.44 -20.59
CA ASP A 37 6.13 14.62 -19.72
C ASP A 37 5.40 14.30 -18.41
N GLU A 38 4.30 13.57 -18.49
CA GLU A 38 3.51 13.18 -17.31
C GLU A 38 4.27 12.16 -16.46
N VAL A 39 5.00 11.24 -17.08
CA VAL A 39 5.90 10.31 -16.39
C VAL A 39 6.96 11.08 -15.63
N GLY A 40 7.62 12.06 -16.27
CA GLY A 40 8.61 12.90 -15.62
C GLY A 40 8.04 13.68 -14.43
N ARG A 41 6.80 14.18 -14.52
CA ARG A 41 6.10 14.85 -13.41
C ARG A 41 5.83 13.90 -12.25
N MET A 42 5.31 12.71 -12.54
CA MET A 42 5.00 11.69 -11.53
C MET A 42 6.27 11.23 -10.80
N LEU A 43 7.37 10.97 -11.53
CA LEU A 43 8.64 10.56 -10.92
C LEU A 43 9.26 11.67 -10.05
N ARG A 44 9.19 12.93 -10.49
CA ARG A 44 9.65 14.07 -9.66
C ARG A 44 8.80 14.25 -8.41
N ALA A 45 7.47 14.11 -8.53
CA ALA A 45 6.55 14.17 -7.40
C ALA A 45 6.86 13.06 -6.39
N ALA A 46 6.99 11.81 -6.84
CA ALA A 46 7.35 10.68 -5.98
C ALA A 46 8.68 10.90 -5.26
N ARG A 47 9.71 11.38 -5.98
CA ARG A 47 11.01 11.70 -5.39
C ARG A 47 10.92 12.79 -4.32
N ALA A 48 10.13 13.82 -4.55
CA ALA A 48 9.91 14.91 -3.60
C ALA A 48 9.14 14.45 -2.35
N VAL A 49 8.18 13.53 -2.50
CA VAL A 49 7.50 12.90 -1.36
C VAL A 49 8.50 12.12 -0.50
N ILE A 50 9.37 11.31 -1.12
CA ILE A 50 10.42 10.58 -0.41
C ILE A 50 11.31 11.54 0.38
N ASP A 51 11.77 12.63 -0.25
CA ASP A 51 12.57 13.65 0.44
C ASP A 51 11.82 14.28 1.61
N HIS A 52 10.55 14.63 1.41
CA HIS A 52 9.74 15.23 2.46
C HIS A 52 9.61 14.27 3.66
N ARG A 53 9.22 13.02 3.39
CA ARG A 53 9.01 12.00 4.41
C ARG A 53 10.28 11.70 5.20
N ALA A 54 11.41 11.52 4.51
CA ALA A 54 12.72 11.28 5.13
C ALA A 54 13.16 12.42 6.07
N ASN A 55 12.77 13.67 5.77
CA ASN A 55 13.13 14.84 6.57
C ASN A 55 12.04 15.29 7.56
N SER A 56 10.86 14.67 7.53
CA SER A 56 9.73 15.04 8.38
C SER A 56 9.83 14.51 9.82
N GLY A 57 10.72 13.53 10.05
CA GLY A 57 10.77 12.76 11.30
C GLY A 57 9.61 11.77 11.47
N ALA A 58 8.73 11.62 10.47
CA ALA A 58 7.65 10.65 10.50
C ALA A 58 8.21 9.22 10.41
N GLY A 59 7.70 8.31 11.24
CA GLY A 59 8.04 6.88 11.18
C GLY A 59 9.36 6.46 11.85
N GLY A 60 10.18 7.40 12.35
CA GLY A 60 11.46 7.06 12.97
C GLY A 60 12.46 6.52 11.94
N ASP A 61 12.82 5.22 12.04
CA ASP A 61 13.72 4.57 11.08
C ASP A 61 13.02 4.18 9.77
N LYS A 62 11.72 3.85 9.83
CA LYS A 62 10.90 3.46 8.67
C LYS A 62 9.44 3.82 8.88
N ILE A 63 8.83 4.41 7.85
CA ILE A 63 7.41 4.70 7.83
C ILE A 63 6.62 3.38 7.78
N VAL A 64 5.72 3.22 8.76
CA VAL A 64 4.68 2.19 8.72
C VAL A 64 3.44 2.82 8.08
N PRO A 65 2.98 2.33 6.91
CA PRO A 65 1.81 2.89 6.24
C PRO A 65 0.58 2.92 7.14
N SER A 66 -0.20 4.00 7.04
CA SER A 66 -1.50 4.15 7.70
C SER A 66 -2.43 5.00 6.86
N ALA A 67 -3.71 5.09 7.22
CA ALA A 67 -4.65 5.96 6.50
C ALA A 67 -4.24 7.45 6.52
N ARG A 68 -3.46 7.90 7.51
CA ARG A 68 -2.97 9.28 7.61
C ARG A 68 -1.63 9.51 6.91
N LEU A 69 -0.90 8.44 6.62
CA LEU A 69 0.39 8.46 5.96
C LEU A 69 0.44 7.23 5.04
N PRO A 70 -0.25 7.30 3.90
CA PRO A 70 -0.49 6.13 3.09
C PRO A 70 0.76 5.70 2.33
N GLU A 71 0.81 4.41 2.03
CA GLU A 71 1.75 3.87 1.07
C GLU A 71 1.43 4.40 -0.33
N ILE A 72 2.48 4.75 -1.08
CA ILE A 72 2.39 5.12 -2.48
C ILE A 72 2.94 3.96 -3.29
N MET A 73 2.09 3.31 -4.08
CA MET A 73 2.48 2.25 -4.99
C MET A 73 2.49 2.77 -6.42
N ILE A 74 3.65 2.74 -7.07
CA ILE A 74 3.82 3.17 -8.46
C ILE A 74 3.95 1.93 -9.33
N LEU A 75 2.98 1.71 -10.21
CA LEU A 75 3.04 0.62 -11.19
C LEU A 75 3.56 1.14 -12.54
N CYS A 76 4.66 0.56 -13.01
CA CYS A 76 5.21 0.78 -14.33
C CYS A 76 4.93 -0.45 -15.21
N GLU A 77 3.92 -0.36 -16.08
CA GLU A 77 3.48 -1.47 -16.94
C GLU A 77 4.55 -1.94 -17.93
N GLU A 78 5.37 -1.01 -18.45
CA GLU A 78 6.48 -1.33 -19.33
C GLU A 78 7.72 -0.46 -19.03
N VAL A 79 8.60 -1.04 -18.23
CA VAL A 79 9.86 -0.45 -17.75
C VAL A 79 10.78 -0.05 -18.90
N ALA A 80 10.76 -0.76 -20.04
CA ALA A 80 11.63 -0.45 -21.18
C ALA A 80 11.25 0.87 -21.85
N LEU A 81 9.96 1.24 -21.86
CA LEU A 81 9.49 2.49 -22.46
C LEU A 81 9.92 3.71 -21.63
N ILE A 82 9.86 3.58 -20.32
CA ILE A 82 10.12 4.71 -19.40
C ILE A 82 11.62 4.88 -19.16
N PHE A 83 12.34 3.77 -18.98
CA PHE A 83 13.72 3.80 -18.54
C PHE A 83 14.71 3.38 -19.62
N GLY A 84 14.29 2.75 -20.72
CA GLY A 84 15.20 2.26 -21.76
C GLY A 84 16.06 3.37 -22.37
N GLN A 85 17.35 3.09 -22.57
CA GLN A 85 18.36 4.10 -22.97
C GLN A 85 18.26 4.59 -24.43
N HIS A 86 17.18 4.26 -25.14
CA HIS A 86 17.03 4.60 -26.56
C HIS A 86 16.71 6.08 -26.81
N GLU A 87 16.22 6.81 -25.79
CA GLU A 87 15.91 8.24 -25.87
C GLU A 87 16.60 9.03 -24.74
N MET A 88 17.15 10.23 -25.05
CA MET A 88 17.86 11.03 -24.03
C MET A 88 16.98 11.47 -22.86
N GLY A 89 15.66 11.62 -23.06
CA GLY A 89 14.70 11.89 -21.99
C GLY A 89 14.61 10.75 -20.96
N ASN A 90 14.86 9.52 -21.39
CA ASN A 90 14.75 8.34 -20.54
C ASN A 90 15.87 8.28 -19.51
N LEU A 91 17.05 8.87 -19.76
CA LEU A 91 18.15 8.89 -18.79
C LEU A 91 17.79 9.65 -17.50
N ALA A 92 17.07 10.77 -17.63
CA ALA A 92 16.60 11.53 -16.47
C ALA A 92 15.57 10.72 -15.67
N ASN A 93 14.64 10.07 -16.38
CA ASN A 93 13.66 9.18 -15.77
C ASN A 93 14.33 7.98 -15.10
N SER A 94 15.32 7.33 -15.72
CA SER A 94 16.07 6.20 -15.12
C SER A 94 16.75 6.59 -13.82
N ARG A 95 17.33 7.80 -13.75
CA ARG A 95 17.95 8.29 -12.52
C ARG A 95 16.92 8.51 -11.42
N LEU A 96 15.77 9.09 -11.74
CA LEU A 96 14.68 9.27 -10.77
C LEU A 96 14.10 7.93 -10.32
N GLY A 97 13.83 7.01 -11.25
CA GLY A 97 13.34 5.66 -10.95
C GLY A 97 14.30 4.89 -10.05
N LEU A 98 15.61 4.95 -10.32
CA LEU A 98 16.62 4.33 -9.47
C LEU A 98 16.62 4.93 -8.06
N GLN A 99 16.53 6.25 -7.94
CA GLN A 99 16.44 6.91 -6.63
C GLN A 99 15.19 6.52 -5.86
N ILE A 100 14.05 6.39 -6.55
CA ILE A 100 12.78 5.95 -5.94
C ILE A 100 12.94 4.52 -5.40
N VAL A 101 13.46 3.59 -6.20
CA VAL A 101 13.68 2.20 -5.76
C VAL A 101 14.65 2.12 -4.57
N GLN A 102 15.71 2.93 -4.57
CA GLN A 102 16.73 2.90 -3.51
C GLN A 102 16.28 3.55 -2.20
N LEU A 103 15.51 4.64 -2.28
CA LEU A 103 15.19 5.48 -1.13
C LEU A 103 13.74 5.31 -0.65
N GLY A 104 12.83 4.88 -1.52
CA GLY A 104 11.39 4.91 -1.27
C GLY A 104 10.91 3.90 -0.24
N ARG A 105 11.58 2.76 -0.11
CA ARG A 105 11.13 1.66 0.78
C ARG A 105 10.97 2.07 2.24
N SER A 106 11.91 2.86 2.78
CA SER A 106 11.80 3.36 4.16
C SER A 106 10.74 4.45 4.30
N GLU A 107 10.37 5.10 3.20
CA GLU A 107 9.44 6.23 3.14
C GLU A 107 8.02 5.83 2.71
N ALA A 108 7.71 4.54 2.70
CA ALA A 108 6.45 3.99 2.22
C ALA A 108 6.09 4.44 0.79
N VAL A 109 7.08 4.46 -0.10
CA VAL A 109 6.92 4.65 -1.54
C VAL A 109 7.55 3.47 -2.24
N ASP A 110 6.73 2.63 -2.87
CA ASP A 110 7.19 1.43 -3.58
C ASP A 110 6.91 1.53 -5.08
N MET A 111 7.72 0.81 -5.86
CA MET A 111 7.65 0.81 -7.32
C MET A 111 7.65 -0.62 -7.87
N ASP A 112 6.53 -0.99 -8.50
CA ASP A 112 6.36 -2.24 -9.20
C ASP A 112 6.69 -2.06 -10.67
N LEU A 113 7.63 -2.88 -11.16
CA LEU A 113 8.24 -2.72 -12.47
C LEU A 113 7.90 -3.96 -13.30
N VAL A 114 7.13 -3.74 -14.36
CA VAL A 114 6.70 -4.78 -15.27
C VAL A 114 7.43 -4.59 -16.61
N ALA A 115 7.86 -5.70 -17.19
CA ALA A 115 8.54 -5.73 -18.48
C ALA A 115 7.99 -6.89 -19.30
N GLN A 116 7.72 -6.68 -20.57
CA GLN A 116 7.39 -7.78 -21.47
C GLN A 116 8.63 -8.65 -21.77
N ARG A 117 9.82 -8.05 -21.74
CA ARG A 117 11.10 -8.75 -21.96
C ARG A 117 11.93 -8.69 -20.70
N GLY A 118 12.37 -9.86 -20.21
CA GLY A 118 13.21 -9.94 -19.01
C GLY A 118 14.61 -9.34 -19.19
N THR A 119 15.00 -8.88 -20.39
CA THR A 119 16.32 -8.29 -20.66
C THR A 119 16.58 -6.93 -20.02
N VAL A 120 15.60 -6.34 -19.33
CA VAL A 120 15.74 -4.98 -18.77
C VAL A 120 16.48 -5.02 -17.43
N THR A 121 17.78 -4.71 -17.48
CA THR A 121 18.70 -4.71 -16.31
C THR A 121 18.79 -3.35 -15.60
N MET A 122 17.79 -2.49 -15.78
CA MET A 122 17.97 -1.04 -15.63
C MET A 122 18.02 -0.50 -14.20
N LEU A 123 17.69 -1.29 -13.17
CA LEU A 123 17.56 -0.80 -11.79
C LEU A 123 18.53 -1.47 -10.79
N GLY A 124 19.50 -2.25 -11.30
CA GLY A 124 20.50 -2.93 -10.49
C GLY A 124 19.95 -4.15 -9.74
N SER A 125 20.84 -4.95 -9.15
CA SER A 125 20.49 -6.19 -8.43
C SER A 125 20.07 -5.92 -6.97
N GLY A 126 18.99 -5.15 -6.78
CA GLY A 126 18.40 -4.94 -5.46
C GLY A 126 17.70 -6.20 -4.93
N ASP A 127 17.36 -6.22 -3.64
CA ASP A 127 16.51 -7.24 -3.00
C ASP A 127 15.05 -7.11 -3.46
N LEU A 128 14.81 -7.33 -4.76
CA LEU A 128 13.50 -7.22 -5.36
C LEU A 128 12.73 -8.54 -5.21
N ASN A 129 11.45 -8.42 -4.90
CA ASN A 129 10.50 -9.51 -5.11
C ASN A 129 10.30 -9.67 -6.62
N THR A 130 10.42 -10.89 -7.12
CA THR A 130 10.44 -11.14 -8.56
C THR A 130 9.33 -12.11 -8.95
N PHE A 131 8.58 -11.74 -9.98
CA PHE A 131 7.50 -12.54 -10.56
C PHE A 131 7.85 -12.85 -12.01
N GLY A 132 7.92 -14.13 -12.37
CA GLY A 132 8.17 -14.58 -13.73
C GLY A 132 6.94 -15.25 -14.30
N LEU A 133 6.36 -14.64 -15.35
CA LEU A 133 5.32 -15.26 -16.17
C LEU A 133 5.95 -16.12 -17.29
N GLY A 134 5.11 -16.89 -17.98
CA GLY A 134 5.56 -17.69 -19.13
C GLY A 134 6.25 -16.83 -20.19
N VAL A 135 7.43 -17.27 -20.66
CA VAL A 135 8.21 -16.60 -21.70
C VAL A 135 8.31 -17.48 -22.94
N ALA A 136 8.49 -16.88 -24.12
CA ALA A 136 8.67 -17.63 -25.36
C ALA A 136 10.05 -18.31 -25.41
N GLU A 137 11.11 -17.59 -25.04
CA GLU A 137 12.48 -18.09 -25.06
C GLU A 137 13.10 -18.08 -23.66
N PRO A 138 13.74 -19.19 -23.20
CA PRO A 138 14.44 -19.22 -21.92
C PRO A 138 15.50 -18.12 -21.75
N ASN A 139 16.08 -17.63 -22.85
CA ASN A 139 17.09 -16.57 -22.81
C ASN A 139 16.52 -15.24 -22.32
N ASP A 140 15.25 -14.95 -22.60
CA ASP A 140 14.58 -13.71 -22.17
C ASP A 140 14.37 -13.69 -20.65
N ALA A 141 14.26 -14.86 -20.03
CA ALA A 141 14.01 -15.01 -18.59
C ALA A 141 15.29 -15.07 -17.72
N ARG A 142 16.49 -15.13 -18.32
CA ARG A 142 17.75 -15.32 -17.58
C ARG A 142 18.04 -14.21 -16.56
N TYR A 143 17.61 -13.00 -16.88
CA TYR A 143 17.82 -11.82 -16.05
C TYR A 143 16.77 -11.66 -14.95
N ILE A 144 15.71 -12.48 -14.95
CA ILE A 144 14.65 -12.44 -13.94
C ILE A 144 15.13 -13.11 -12.65
N PHE A 145 15.54 -14.39 -12.71
CA PHE A 145 15.92 -15.16 -11.52
C PHE A 145 17.43 -15.45 -11.40
N GLY A 146 18.25 -15.03 -12.36
CA GLY A 146 19.70 -15.30 -12.35
C GLY A 146 20.12 -16.77 -12.51
N ASP A 147 19.16 -17.70 -12.58
CA ASP A 147 19.35 -19.14 -12.79
C ASP A 147 18.80 -19.57 -14.16
N ALA A 148 19.68 -20.11 -15.01
CA ALA A 148 19.33 -20.58 -16.35
C ALA A 148 18.34 -21.75 -16.36
N LYS A 149 18.30 -22.59 -15.31
CA LYS A 149 17.34 -23.69 -15.19
C LYS A 149 15.94 -23.15 -14.93
N ILE A 150 15.83 -22.16 -14.05
CA ILE A 150 14.56 -21.52 -13.69
C ILE A 150 14.01 -20.74 -14.87
N ALA A 151 14.89 -20.07 -15.62
CA ALA A 151 14.52 -19.43 -16.88
C ALA A 151 13.97 -20.43 -17.92
N ALA A 152 14.51 -21.65 -17.96
CA ALA A 152 13.96 -22.72 -18.80
C ALA A 152 12.61 -23.25 -18.29
N ASP A 153 12.34 -23.20 -16.99
CA ASP A 153 11.05 -23.59 -16.42
C ASP A 153 9.95 -22.55 -16.71
N LEU A 154 10.29 -21.25 -16.76
CA LEU A 154 9.37 -20.22 -17.23
C LEU A 154 8.89 -20.46 -18.66
N ALA A 155 9.78 -20.92 -19.55
CA ALA A 155 9.41 -21.24 -20.93
C ALA A 155 8.51 -22.49 -21.06
N LYS A 156 8.38 -23.28 -19.99
CA LYS A 156 7.51 -24.47 -19.94
C LYS A 156 6.15 -24.19 -19.29
N LEU A 157 5.87 -22.96 -18.87
CA LEU A 157 4.58 -22.62 -18.28
C LEU A 157 3.50 -22.60 -19.36
N GLU A 158 2.63 -23.61 -19.37
CA GLU A 158 1.62 -23.79 -20.43
C GLU A 158 0.29 -23.06 -20.17
N HIS A 159 -0.02 -22.75 -18.91
CA HIS A 159 -1.34 -22.25 -18.54
C HIS A 159 -1.34 -20.74 -18.26
N PRO A 160 -2.29 -19.96 -18.82
CA PRO A 160 -2.40 -18.51 -18.58
C PRO A 160 -2.41 -18.15 -17.09
N GLY A 161 -1.60 -17.17 -16.68
CA GLY A 161 -1.49 -16.74 -15.29
C GLY A 161 -0.66 -17.66 -14.38
N SER A 162 -0.08 -18.74 -14.89
CA SER A 162 0.95 -19.49 -14.15
C SER A 162 2.23 -18.66 -14.06
N MET A 163 2.86 -18.67 -12.89
CA MET A 163 4.08 -17.90 -12.62
C MET A 163 5.02 -18.61 -11.67
N LEU A 164 6.27 -18.16 -11.63
CA LEU A 164 7.23 -18.42 -10.55
C LEU A 164 7.43 -17.15 -9.74
N VAL A 165 7.58 -17.28 -8.43
CA VAL A 165 7.73 -16.16 -7.50
C VAL A 165 8.96 -16.34 -6.63
N GLN A 166 9.71 -15.26 -6.45
CA GLN A 166 10.84 -15.17 -5.52
C GLN A 166 10.64 -13.97 -4.59
N ALA A 167 10.51 -14.21 -3.29
CA ALA A 167 10.29 -13.18 -2.28
C ALA A 167 11.62 -12.61 -1.76
N GLY A 168 12.40 -11.97 -2.62
CA GLY A 168 13.73 -11.46 -2.33
C GLY A 168 14.85 -12.42 -2.76
N ARG A 169 16.06 -11.90 -2.92
CA ARG A 169 17.14 -12.52 -3.71
C ARG A 169 17.54 -13.94 -3.30
N ASP A 170 17.55 -14.23 -2.00
CA ASP A 170 18.02 -15.52 -1.46
C ASP A 170 16.88 -16.46 -1.06
N THR A 171 15.65 -16.14 -1.44
CA THR A 171 14.49 -16.97 -1.11
C THR A 171 14.25 -18.06 -2.15
N ARG A 172 13.60 -19.13 -1.68
CA ARG A 172 13.19 -20.22 -2.55
C ARG A 172 12.18 -19.72 -3.58
N ILE A 173 12.42 -20.10 -4.83
CA ILE A 173 11.48 -19.86 -5.93
C ILE A 173 10.35 -20.89 -5.85
N VAL A 174 9.12 -20.39 -5.88
CA VAL A 174 7.90 -21.19 -5.73
C VAL A 174 6.94 -20.95 -6.90
N PRO A 175 6.22 -21.97 -7.39
CA PRO A 175 5.17 -21.78 -8.37
C PRO A 175 3.97 -21.08 -7.74
N ALA A 176 3.32 -20.20 -8.49
CA ALA A 176 2.07 -19.54 -8.12
C ALA A 176 1.13 -19.39 -9.33
N LYS A 177 -0.10 -18.94 -9.05
CA LYS A 177 -1.14 -18.73 -10.06
C LYS A 177 -1.81 -17.37 -9.82
N ALA A 178 -1.89 -16.55 -10.85
CA ALA A 178 -2.63 -15.29 -10.83
C ALA A 178 -4.14 -15.56 -10.79
N TRP A 179 -4.86 -14.65 -10.14
CA TRP A 179 -6.30 -14.53 -10.30
C TRP A 179 -6.62 -13.92 -11.66
N TRP A 180 -7.60 -14.48 -12.36
CA TRP A 180 -8.13 -13.89 -13.58
C TRP A 180 -9.18 -12.84 -13.23
N VAL A 181 -9.10 -11.67 -13.88
CA VAL A 181 -10.07 -10.59 -13.73
C VAL A 181 -10.49 -10.15 -15.14
N GLU A 182 -11.79 -10.21 -15.42
CA GLU A 182 -12.37 -9.77 -16.68
C GLU A 182 -12.45 -8.24 -16.75
N HIS A 183 -12.36 -7.69 -17.97
CA HIS A 183 -12.59 -6.26 -18.21
C HIS A 183 -13.97 -5.78 -17.70
N SER A 184 -14.99 -6.61 -17.87
CA SER A 184 -16.35 -6.32 -17.42
C SER A 184 -16.44 -6.27 -15.89
N GLU A 185 -15.69 -7.09 -15.16
CA GLU A 185 -15.66 -7.07 -13.69
C GLU A 185 -15.05 -5.78 -13.14
N ILE A 186 -14.17 -5.12 -13.90
CA ILE A 186 -13.52 -3.87 -13.48
C ILE A 186 -14.47 -2.68 -13.59
N GLY A 187 -15.02 -2.44 -14.79
CA GLY A 187 -15.68 -1.19 -15.13
C GLY A 187 -17.21 -1.18 -15.05
N SER A 188 -17.87 -2.34 -14.97
CA SER A 188 -19.34 -2.42 -14.94
C SER A 188 -19.94 -1.74 -13.70
N PRO A 189 -21.24 -1.40 -13.71
CA PRO A 189 -21.96 -0.96 -12.52
C PRO A 189 -21.77 -1.93 -11.33
N GLY A 190 -21.33 -1.40 -10.20
CA GLY A 190 -20.97 -2.18 -9.02
C GLY A 190 -19.69 -3.01 -9.17
N GLY A 191 -18.88 -2.80 -10.21
CA GLY A 191 -17.62 -3.48 -10.48
C GLY A 191 -16.48 -3.06 -9.55
N ILE A 192 -15.29 -3.65 -9.74
CA ILE A 192 -14.12 -3.47 -8.87
C ILE A 192 -13.76 -1.99 -8.72
N ALA A 193 -13.72 -1.23 -9.83
CA ALA A 193 -13.31 0.16 -9.76
C ALA A 193 -14.28 1.00 -8.92
N GLU A 194 -15.59 0.89 -9.16
CA GLU A 194 -16.61 1.63 -8.41
C GLU A 194 -16.54 1.31 -6.90
N ARG A 195 -16.46 0.02 -6.55
CA ARG A 195 -16.42 -0.46 -5.16
C ARG A 195 -15.15 -0.09 -4.41
N ASN A 196 -14.08 0.34 -5.07
CA ASN A 196 -12.81 0.62 -4.40
C ASN A 196 -12.42 2.10 -4.43
N THR A 197 -13.24 2.98 -5.01
CA THR A 197 -12.92 4.43 -5.07
C THR A 197 -12.79 5.12 -3.71
N TYR A 198 -13.36 4.55 -2.65
CA TYR A 198 -13.24 5.06 -1.28
C TYR A 198 -12.01 4.51 -0.52
N VAL A 199 -11.30 3.51 -1.06
CA VAL A 199 -10.26 2.78 -0.33
C VAL A 199 -8.91 3.51 -0.32
N GLY A 200 -8.60 4.30 -1.34
CA GLY A 200 -7.31 5.01 -1.44
C GLY A 200 -7.35 6.36 -0.74
N PRO A 201 -6.83 6.56 0.49
CA PRO A 201 -6.71 7.90 1.06
C PRO A 201 -5.89 8.81 0.13
N ASP A 202 -6.19 10.10 0.12
CA ASP A 202 -5.31 11.08 -0.53
C ASP A 202 -3.95 11.12 0.19
N LEU A 203 -2.94 11.67 -0.48
CA LEU A 203 -1.65 11.94 0.16
C LEU A 203 -1.85 12.79 1.42
N ASP A 204 -1.04 12.52 2.45
CA ASP A 204 -0.94 13.40 3.60
C ASP A 204 -0.53 14.82 3.16
N ALA A 205 -0.93 15.84 3.90
CA ALA A 205 -0.79 17.23 3.46
C ALA A 205 0.66 17.63 3.12
N GLY A 206 1.64 17.09 3.86
CA GLY A 206 3.06 17.35 3.62
C GLY A 206 3.54 16.71 2.32
N SER A 207 3.24 15.42 2.13
CA SER A 207 3.53 14.71 0.88
C SER A 207 2.80 15.31 -0.32
N ALA A 208 1.53 15.71 -0.16
CA ALA A 208 0.75 16.36 -1.20
C ALA A 208 1.41 17.68 -1.63
N GLY A 209 1.81 18.52 -0.68
CA GLY A 209 2.51 19.78 -0.97
C GLY A 209 3.86 19.57 -1.66
N ALA A 210 4.64 18.57 -1.24
CA ALA A 210 5.91 18.24 -1.87
C ALA A 210 5.72 17.71 -3.31
N ALA A 211 4.73 16.84 -3.50
CA ALA A 211 4.36 16.32 -4.82
C ALA A 211 3.88 17.44 -5.75
N ASP A 212 3.09 18.38 -5.23
CA ASP A 212 2.56 19.51 -5.98
C ASP A 212 3.67 20.46 -6.44
N ALA A 213 4.61 20.80 -5.54
CA ALA A 213 5.75 21.64 -5.88
C ALA A 213 6.66 21.05 -6.97
N ALA A 214 6.78 19.73 -7.05
CA ALA A 214 7.70 19.05 -7.98
C ALA A 214 7.05 18.54 -9.27
N GLY A 215 5.77 18.19 -9.23
CA GLY A 215 5.07 17.54 -10.35
C GLY A 215 3.65 18.03 -10.60
N GLY A 216 3.08 18.86 -9.72
CA GLY A 216 1.66 19.23 -9.74
C GLY A 216 0.82 18.00 -9.41
N TYR A 217 0.52 17.78 -8.14
CA TYR A 217 -0.28 16.64 -7.72
C TYR A 217 -1.75 16.99 -7.83
N HIS A 218 -2.16 18.15 -7.36
CA HIS A 218 -3.57 18.50 -7.26
C HIS A 218 -4.24 18.78 -8.61
N ASP A 219 -3.47 19.17 -9.63
CA ASP A 219 -3.96 19.42 -10.99
C ASP A 219 -3.93 18.17 -11.90
N ARG A 220 -3.48 17.01 -11.41
CA ARG A 220 -3.33 15.77 -12.21
C ARG A 220 -4.62 15.32 -12.92
N TRP A 221 -5.77 15.58 -12.32
CA TRP A 221 -7.10 15.28 -12.89
C TRP A 221 -7.79 16.48 -13.53
N ASN A 222 -7.12 17.62 -13.64
CA ASN A 222 -7.66 18.76 -14.37
C ASN A 222 -7.90 18.37 -15.82
N HIS A 223 -8.92 18.96 -16.43
CA HIS A 223 -9.30 18.62 -17.79
C HIS A 223 -8.12 18.79 -18.78
N GLU A 224 -7.43 19.92 -18.77
CA GLU A 224 -6.32 20.10 -19.70
C GLU A 224 -5.23 19.01 -19.56
N ARG A 225 -4.93 18.62 -18.32
CA ARG A 225 -3.87 17.68 -17.99
C ARG A 225 -4.26 16.22 -18.23
N ALA A 226 -5.43 15.79 -17.77
CA ALA A 226 -5.93 14.42 -17.96
C ALA A 226 -6.36 14.10 -19.40
N GLY A 227 -6.22 15.06 -20.32
CA GLY A 227 -6.60 14.92 -21.72
C GLY A 227 -5.89 13.80 -22.48
N HIS A 228 -4.72 13.35 -22.02
CA HIS A 228 -4.03 12.20 -22.60
C HIS A 228 -4.70 10.85 -22.26
N LEU A 229 -5.61 10.81 -21.29
CA LEU A 229 -6.34 9.61 -20.87
C LEU A 229 -7.71 9.50 -21.54
N VAL A 230 -8.33 10.63 -21.87
CA VAL A 230 -9.73 10.67 -22.31
C VAL A 230 -9.85 11.51 -23.59
N PRO A 231 -10.50 10.98 -24.65
CA PRO A 231 -10.56 11.65 -25.95
C PRO A 231 -11.24 13.02 -26.02
N TRP A 232 -11.87 13.53 -24.96
CA TRP A 232 -12.47 14.87 -24.98
C TRP A 232 -11.43 16.00 -25.13
N ALA A 233 -10.13 15.69 -25.05
CA ALA A 233 -9.04 16.65 -25.22
C ALA A 233 -8.39 16.69 -26.61
N ARG A 234 -8.81 15.88 -27.58
CA ARG A 234 -8.40 16.10 -28.97
C ARG A 234 -9.34 17.12 -29.61
N PRO A 235 -8.87 18.29 -30.10
CA PRO A 235 -9.62 19.07 -31.05
C PRO A 235 -10.02 18.12 -32.19
N VAL A 236 -11.32 18.04 -32.47
CA VAL A 236 -11.85 17.18 -33.53
C VAL A 236 -11.27 17.68 -34.85
N ALA A 237 -10.19 17.06 -35.33
CA ALA A 237 -9.87 17.13 -36.74
C ALA A 237 -11.06 16.52 -37.48
N THR A 238 -11.60 17.27 -38.43
CA THR A 238 -12.76 16.87 -39.24
C THR A 238 -12.38 15.66 -40.08
N VAL A 239 -12.54 14.46 -39.54
CA VAL A 239 -12.36 13.21 -40.28
C VAL A 239 -13.69 12.88 -40.94
N THR A 240 -13.70 12.97 -42.27
CA THR A 240 -14.79 12.48 -43.12
C THR A 240 -15.03 11.00 -42.82
N PRO A 241 -16.24 10.59 -42.48
CA PRO A 241 -16.50 9.20 -42.11
C PRO A 241 -16.32 8.29 -43.33
N PRO A 242 -15.55 7.18 -43.23
CA PRO A 242 -15.59 6.15 -44.25
C PRO A 242 -16.95 5.45 -44.23
N THR A 243 -17.44 5.17 -45.43
CA THR A 243 -18.68 4.45 -45.69
C THR A 243 -18.67 3.07 -45.05
N ASN A 244 -19.82 2.77 -44.46
CA ASN A 244 -20.20 1.56 -43.74
C ASN A 244 -19.98 0.29 -44.58
N ASP A 245 -19.19 -0.66 -44.09
CA ASP A 245 -19.40 -2.09 -44.36
C ASP A 245 -19.47 -2.81 -43.00
N ALA A 246 -20.66 -3.32 -42.73
CA ALA A 246 -21.06 -3.88 -41.45
C ALA A 246 -20.59 -5.33 -41.30
N HIS A 247 -19.59 -5.57 -40.46
CA HIS A 247 -19.48 -6.79 -39.66
C HIS A 247 -19.22 -6.36 -38.21
N ALA A 248 -20.27 -6.41 -37.39
CA ALA A 248 -20.12 -6.28 -35.95
C ALA A 248 -19.32 -7.49 -35.44
N PRO A 249 -18.15 -7.32 -34.81
CA PRO A 249 -17.46 -8.44 -34.20
C PRO A 249 -18.31 -8.95 -33.03
N GLN A 250 -18.62 -10.25 -33.03
CA GLN A 250 -19.16 -10.91 -31.85
C GLN A 250 -18.13 -10.80 -30.73
N GLU A 251 -18.51 -10.15 -29.63
CA GLU A 251 -17.73 -10.03 -28.41
C GLU A 251 -17.67 -11.39 -27.69
N THR A 252 -16.83 -12.32 -28.19
CA THR A 252 -16.41 -13.47 -27.38
C THR A 252 -15.40 -12.97 -26.35
N SER A 253 -15.63 -13.24 -25.07
CA SER A 253 -14.74 -12.79 -24.00
C SER A 253 -13.34 -13.40 -24.18
N THR A 254 -12.31 -12.77 -23.62
CA THR A 254 -10.95 -13.34 -23.67
C THR A 254 -10.88 -14.67 -22.91
N ALA A 255 -11.67 -14.85 -21.84
CA ALA A 255 -11.80 -16.15 -21.17
C ALA A 255 -12.41 -17.23 -22.07
N GLU A 256 -13.46 -16.92 -22.84
CA GLU A 256 -14.05 -17.86 -23.81
C GLU A 256 -13.04 -18.25 -24.91
N ARG A 257 -12.24 -17.28 -25.38
CA ARG A 257 -11.16 -17.55 -26.35
C ARG A 257 -10.03 -18.42 -25.78
N LEU A 258 -9.81 -18.38 -24.47
CA LEU A 258 -8.80 -19.16 -23.77
C LEU A 258 -9.35 -20.45 -23.13
N GLY A 259 -10.64 -20.76 -23.31
CA GLY A 259 -11.28 -21.92 -22.69
C GLY A 259 -11.30 -21.88 -21.15
N LEU A 260 -11.18 -20.69 -20.56
CA LEU A 260 -11.18 -20.51 -19.12
C LEU A 260 -12.63 -20.36 -18.61
N PRO A 261 -13.01 -21.05 -17.52
CA PRO A 261 -14.31 -20.80 -16.90
C PRO A 261 -14.33 -19.34 -16.37
N PRO A 262 -15.46 -18.62 -16.51
CA PRO A 262 -15.60 -17.29 -15.94
C PRO A 262 -15.36 -17.36 -14.44
N SER A 263 -14.36 -16.61 -13.95
CA SER A 263 -14.10 -16.53 -12.50
C SER A 263 -15.25 -15.80 -11.84
N SER A 264 -16.05 -16.51 -11.04
CA SER A 264 -17.00 -15.86 -10.14
C SER A 264 -16.24 -15.35 -8.91
N LEU A 265 -15.78 -14.10 -8.94
CA LEU A 265 -15.30 -13.43 -7.73
C LEU A 265 -16.45 -12.93 -6.83
N VAL A 266 -17.65 -13.50 -6.98
CA VAL A 266 -18.80 -13.21 -6.13
C VAL A 266 -19.12 -14.47 -5.31
N PRO A 267 -18.98 -14.46 -3.98
CA PRO A 267 -19.72 -15.38 -3.14
C PRO A 267 -21.20 -15.11 -3.39
N SER A 268 -21.90 -16.06 -4.01
CA SER A 268 -23.35 -15.98 -4.21
C SER A 268 -24.03 -15.81 -2.84
N PRO A 269 -24.91 -14.82 -2.63
CA PRO A 269 -25.64 -14.71 -1.38
C PRO A 269 -26.65 -15.86 -1.30
N LEU A 270 -26.39 -16.80 -0.39
CA LEU A 270 -27.40 -17.70 0.21
C LEU A 270 -28.31 -18.46 -0.78
N GLU A 271 -27.79 -19.50 -1.42
CA GLU A 271 -28.63 -20.67 -1.73
C GLU A 271 -28.04 -21.94 -1.14
N ARG A 272 -28.78 -22.47 -0.17
CA ARG A 272 -28.48 -23.68 0.58
C ARG A 272 -28.48 -24.88 -0.38
N ARG A 273 -27.37 -25.60 -0.44
CA ARG A 273 -27.38 -27.04 -0.72
C ARG A 273 -26.40 -27.74 0.22
N ALA A 274 -26.99 -28.41 1.21
CA ALA A 274 -26.33 -29.45 1.98
C ALA A 274 -26.08 -30.65 1.06
N ASP A 275 -24.81 -31.01 0.82
CA ASP A 275 -24.27 -32.32 1.18
C ASP A 275 -22.83 -32.52 0.67
N ARG A 276 -21.99 -33.05 1.57
CA ARG A 276 -20.73 -33.80 1.37
C ARG A 276 -19.46 -33.12 0.82
N GLY A 277 -18.46 -33.09 1.70
CA GLY A 277 -17.08 -33.49 1.38
C GLY A 277 -16.06 -32.34 1.33
N GLU A 278 -15.41 -32.12 2.47
CA GLU A 278 -14.23 -31.27 2.73
C GLU A 278 -13.59 -30.55 1.53
N GLN A 279 -13.87 -29.24 1.43
CA GLN A 279 -13.03 -28.28 0.71
C GLN A 279 -11.98 -27.68 1.66
N PRO A 280 -10.80 -27.28 1.17
CA PRO A 280 -9.81 -26.57 1.96
C PRO A 280 -10.43 -25.26 2.45
N THR A 281 -10.60 -25.16 3.77
CA THR A 281 -11.06 -23.93 4.41
C THR A 281 -9.96 -22.88 4.26
N LEU A 282 -10.10 -22.02 3.27
CA LEU A 282 -9.59 -20.67 3.36
C LEU A 282 -10.27 -20.05 4.59
N ARG A 283 -9.53 -20.01 5.70
CA ARG A 283 -9.92 -19.24 6.87
C ARG A 283 -9.86 -17.78 6.44
N VAL A 284 -10.95 -17.29 5.87
CA VAL A 284 -11.25 -15.87 5.84
C VAL A 284 -11.30 -15.48 7.32
N ILE A 285 -10.23 -14.85 7.80
CA ILE A 285 -10.34 -14.01 8.98
C ILE A 285 -11.35 -12.94 8.54
N PRO A 286 -12.57 -12.89 9.10
CA PRO A 286 -13.50 -11.86 8.73
C PRO A 286 -12.80 -10.53 9.00
N GLY A 287 -12.61 -9.73 7.95
CA GLY A 287 -12.37 -8.30 8.11
C GLY A 287 -13.55 -7.79 8.92
N GLY A 288 -13.34 -7.69 10.23
CA GLY A 288 -14.29 -7.11 11.14
C GLY A 288 -14.62 -5.71 10.65
N GLN A 289 -15.85 -5.29 10.90
CA GLN A 289 -16.17 -3.88 10.97
C GLN A 289 -15.01 -3.13 11.67
N PRO A 290 -14.59 -1.96 11.16
CA PRO A 290 -13.49 -1.19 11.74
C PRO A 290 -13.74 -0.75 13.20
N ASP A 291 -14.95 -0.93 13.73
CA ASP A 291 -15.25 -0.65 15.14
C ASP A 291 -14.93 -1.84 16.07
N ASP A 292 -15.08 -3.10 15.63
CA ASP A 292 -14.95 -4.27 16.51
C ASP A 292 -13.52 -4.82 16.63
N ALA A 293 -12.72 -4.71 15.56
CA ALA A 293 -11.33 -5.23 15.55
C ALA A 293 -10.36 -4.30 16.28
N THR A 294 -10.59 -2.98 16.19
CA THR A 294 -9.80 -1.97 16.90
C THR A 294 -10.13 -1.98 18.39
N GLU A 295 -11.39 -2.23 18.78
CA GLU A 295 -11.77 -2.44 20.18
C GLU A 295 -11.23 -3.77 20.74
N ARG A 296 -11.24 -4.87 19.98
CA ARG A 296 -10.68 -6.17 20.44
C ARG A 296 -9.14 -6.23 20.44
N GLN A 297 -8.44 -5.49 19.57
CA GLN A 297 -6.98 -5.38 19.64
C GLN A 297 -6.54 -4.37 20.72
N ALA A 298 -7.34 -3.34 20.99
CA ALA A 298 -7.16 -2.47 22.15
C ALA A 298 -7.54 -3.14 23.48
N SER A 299 -8.41 -4.17 23.48
CA SER A 299 -8.88 -4.84 24.70
C SER A 299 -7.82 -5.72 25.37
N ASN A 300 -6.82 -6.19 24.62
CA ASN A 300 -5.77 -7.06 25.16
C ASN A 300 -4.57 -6.30 25.72
N VAL A 301 -4.47 -4.98 25.48
CA VAL A 301 -3.38 -4.17 26.02
C VAL A 301 -3.75 -3.72 27.44
N PRO A 302 -2.95 -4.07 28.47
CA PRO A 302 -3.14 -3.57 29.83
C PRO A 302 -3.34 -2.05 29.86
N PRO A 303 -4.41 -1.53 30.48
CA PRO A 303 -4.70 -0.09 30.51
C PRO A 303 -3.53 0.77 31.00
N ILE A 304 -2.74 0.26 31.95
CA ILE A 304 -1.54 0.93 32.45
C ILE A 304 -0.43 1.08 31.39
N LEU A 305 -0.24 0.10 30.49
CA LEU A 305 0.73 0.20 29.41
C LEU A 305 0.30 1.25 28.38
N GLY A 306 -0.99 1.26 28.02
CA GLY A 306 -1.56 2.28 27.15
C GLY A 306 -1.34 3.68 27.73
N ALA A 307 -1.69 3.87 29.00
CA ALA A 307 -1.51 5.16 29.66
C ALA A 307 -0.04 5.61 29.74
N VAL A 308 0.90 4.69 30.04
CA VAL A 308 2.35 5.03 30.03
C VAL A 308 2.82 5.39 28.62
N HIS A 309 2.42 4.63 27.60
CA HIS A 309 2.74 4.89 26.20
C HIS A 309 2.23 6.26 25.76
N ASP A 310 1.00 6.63 26.13
CA ASP A 310 0.42 7.94 25.82
C ASP A 310 1.25 9.09 26.42
N VAL A 311 1.81 8.92 27.63
CA VAL A 311 2.72 9.92 28.24
C VAL A 311 4.03 10.06 27.44
N PHE A 312 4.59 8.95 26.94
CA PHE A 312 5.77 9.00 26.07
C PHE A 312 5.48 9.74 24.76
N VAL A 313 4.38 9.41 24.09
CA VAL A 313 3.95 10.05 22.84
C VAL A 313 3.70 11.54 23.05
N ALA A 314 2.99 11.92 24.12
CA ALA A 314 2.70 13.33 24.42
C ALA A 314 3.96 14.15 24.72
N ARG A 315 5.01 13.53 25.27
CA ARG A 315 6.27 14.22 25.62
C ARG A 315 7.30 14.19 24.49
N GLY A 316 7.17 13.29 23.52
CA GLY A 316 8.12 13.17 22.41
C GLY A 316 9.56 12.84 22.84
N VAL A 317 9.71 12.01 23.89
CA VAL A 317 11.03 11.65 24.44
C VAL A 317 11.24 10.13 24.46
N ASP A 318 12.49 9.69 24.37
CA ASP A 318 12.83 8.25 24.36
C ASP A 318 12.89 7.64 25.76
N ARG A 319 13.06 8.46 26.81
CA ARG A 319 13.20 8.03 28.21
C ARG A 319 12.39 8.93 29.14
N LEU A 320 11.63 8.35 30.05
CA LEU A 320 10.87 9.09 31.07
C LEU A 320 11.17 8.60 32.47
N HIS A 321 11.44 9.54 33.36
CA HIS A 321 11.68 9.27 34.77
C HIS A 321 10.39 8.83 35.47
N THR A 322 10.50 7.90 36.43
CA THR A 322 9.34 7.38 37.17
C THR A 322 8.49 8.49 37.78
N ALA A 323 9.13 9.53 38.34
CA ALA A 323 8.40 10.66 38.93
C ALA A 323 7.49 11.39 37.92
N VAL A 324 7.98 11.61 36.69
CA VAL A 324 7.20 12.26 35.62
C VAL A 324 6.01 11.40 35.21
N LEU A 325 6.20 10.07 35.10
CA LEU A 325 5.09 9.15 34.82
C LEU A 325 4.03 9.21 35.92
N LEU A 326 4.43 9.25 37.19
CA LEU A 326 3.49 9.32 38.31
C LEU A 326 2.71 10.64 38.38
N GLU A 327 3.30 11.75 37.94
CA GLU A 327 2.58 13.02 37.82
C GLU A 327 1.40 12.94 36.84
N HIS A 328 1.50 12.10 35.79
CA HIS A 328 0.48 11.97 34.75
C HIS A 328 -0.51 10.81 35.00
N LEU A 329 -0.08 9.71 35.63
CA LEU A 329 -0.85 8.46 35.77
C LEU A 329 -1.82 8.43 36.97
N ARG A 330 -2.37 9.59 37.36
CA ARG A 330 -3.19 9.86 38.56
C ARG A 330 -2.40 9.87 39.89
N PRO A 331 -2.84 10.68 40.88
CA PRO A 331 -2.14 10.88 42.15
C PRO A 331 -2.11 9.68 43.11
N GLN A 332 -2.75 8.55 42.80
CA GLN A 332 -2.84 7.39 43.71
C GLN A 332 -1.88 6.24 43.35
N LEU A 333 -1.11 6.36 42.26
CA LEU A 333 -0.15 5.32 41.89
C LEU A 333 1.19 5.58 42.58
N SER A 334 1.70 4.61 43.36
CA SER A 334 3.05 4.69 43.92
C SER A 334 4.09 4.15 42.92
N ALA A 335 5.34 4.63 43.00
CA ALA A 335 6.44 4.11 42.18
C ALA A 335 6.59 2.59 42.26
N ARG A 336 6.41 2.03 43.47
CA ARG A 336 6.44 0.57 43.70
C ARG A 336 5.31 -0.14 42.96
N ARG A 337 4.10 0.41 42.97
CA ARG A 337 2.95 -0.19 42.27
C ARG A 337 3.11 -0.08 40.76
N LEU A 338 3.57 1.06 40.23
CA LEU A 338 3.88 1.21 38.81
C LEU A 338 4.94 0.19 38.36
N GLY A 339 6.03 0.04 39.11
CA GLY A 339 7.08 -0.93 38.80
C GLY A 339 6.61 -2.38 38.81
N MET A 340 5.67 -2.72 39.70
CA MET A 340 5.05 -4.05 39.74
C MET A 340 4.19 -4.31 38.49
N LEU A 341 3.30 -3.37 38.15
CA LEU A 341 2.39 -3.49 37.00
C LEU A 341 3.15 -3.56 35.66
N LEU A 342 4.16 -2.70 35.49
CA LEU A 342 5.02 -2.74 34.31
C LEU A 342 5.91 -3.99 34.27
N GLY A 343 6.37 -4.43 35.45
CA GLY A 343 7.17 -5.64 35.60
C GLY A 343 6.42 -6.91 35.20
N SER A 344 5.14 -7.05 35.59
CA SER A 344 4.32 -8.18 35.14
C SER A 344 4.01 -8.13 33.65
N CYS A 345 4.03 -6.93 33.06
CA CYS A 345 4.01 -6.73 31.62
C CYS A 345 5.37 -6.94 30.94
N GLY A 346 6.40 -7.43 31.64
CA GLY A 346 7.74 -7.68 31.08
C GLY A 346 8.58 -6.43 30.81
N VAL A 347 8.14 -5.25 31.25
CA VAL A 347 8.87 -3.99 31.12
C VAL A 347 9.73 -3.79 32.36
N LYS A 348 11.02 -3.49 32.17
CA LYS A 348 11.96 -3.24 33.26
C LYS A 348 12.34 -1.77 33.31
N PRO A 349 12.60 -1.20 34.50
CA PRO A 349 13.16 0.14 34.58
C PRO A 349 14.57 0.16 33.99
N CYS A 350 15.00 1.31 33.45
CA CYS A 350 16.34 1.49 32.90
C CYS A 350 17.41 1.07 33.92
N ARG A 351 18.50 0.45 33.42
CA ARG A 351 19.60 -0.02 34.26
C ARG A 351 20.27 1.12 35.04
N GLU A 352 20.46 2.24 34.36
CA GLU A 352 21.10 3.44 34.89
C GLU A 352 20.07 4.43 35.42
N SER A 353 20.37 5.04 36.57
CA SER A 353 19.59 6.15 37.10
C SER A 353 19.95 7.45 36.36
N PHE A 354 18.98 8.34 36.17
CA PHE A 354 19.20 9.67 35.63
C PHE A 354 18.50 10.74 36.48
N MET A 355 18.86 12.00 36.26
CA MET A 355 18.36 13.15 37.02
C MET A 355 17.19 13.81 36.28
N VAL A 356 16.08 14.04 36.97
CA VAL A 356 14.98 14.89 36.50
C VAL A 356 14.49 15.76 37.65
N ALA A 357 14.35 17.07 37.42
CA ALA A 357 13.94 18.05 38.44
C ALA A 357 14.71 17.95 39.78
N GLY A 358 16.03 17.70 39.71
CA GLY A 358 16.87 17.56 40.90
C GLY A 358 16.74 16.25 41.67
N GLN A 359 15.90 15.31 41.21
CA GLN A 359 15.77 13.98 41.79
C GLN A 359 16.51 12.94 40.96
N ARG A 360 17.31 12.09 41.63
CA ARG A 360 17.97 10.94 41.02
C ARG A 360 17.08 9.71 41.14
N GLY A 361 16.75 9.08 40.01
CA GLY A 361 15.98 7.85 40.03
C GLY A 361 16.04 7.12 38.69
N ARG A 362 15.25 6.06 38.57
CA ARG A 362 15.15 5.28 37.34
C ARG A 362 13.88 5.68 36.58
N GLY A 363 13.90 5.39 35.29
CA GLY A 363 12.77 5.57 34.39
C GLY A 363 12.53 4.34 33.55
N TYR A 364 11.87 4.55 32.42
CA TYR A 364 11.59 3.52 31.43
C TYR A 364 12.01 4.04 30.04
N GLU A 365 12.30 3.11 29.14
CA GLU A 365 12.57 3.43 27.73
C GLU A 365 11.28 3.29 26.91
N HIS A 366 11.04 4.22 26.00
CA HIS A 366 9.86 4.22 25.14
C HIS A 366 9.80 2.96 24.27
N GLN A 367 10.96 2.49 23.81
CA GLN A 367 11.07 1.27 23.01
C GLN A 367 10.56 0.03 23.76
N ASP A 368 10.91 -0.12 25.04
CA ASP A 368 10.46 -1.25 25.86
C ASP A 368 8.94 -1.23 26.09
N ILE A 369 8.38 -0.03 26.31
CA ILE A 369 6.93 0.17 26.43
C ILE A 369 6.23 -0.19 25.11
N THR A 370 6.73 0.33 24.00
CA THR A 370 6.19 0.07 22.66
C THR A 370 6.23 -1.42 22.31
N ALA A 371 7.34 -2.09 22.62
CA ALA A 371 7.48 -3.53 22.41
C ALA A 371 6.47 -4.33 23.25
N ALA A 372 6.25 -3.95 24.51
CA ALA A 372 5.25 -4.58 25.36
C ALA A 372 3.82 -4.35 24.82
N VAL A 373 3.47 -3.13 24.42
CA VAL A 373 2.17 -2.81 23.81
C VAL A 373 1.93 -3.65 22.56
N ARG A 374 2.89 -3.71 21.63
CA ARG A 374 2.78 -4.51 20.40
C ARG A 374 2.58 -5.99 20.69
N ARG A 375 3.34 -6.54 21.64
CA ARG A 375 3.24 -7.96 22.03
C ARG A 375 1.84 -8.32 22.54
N PHE A 376 1.24 -7.48 23.39
CA PHE A 376 -0.12 -7.73 23.88
C PHE A 376 -1.19 -7.47 22.81
N ALA A 377 -1.02 -6.44 21.98
CA ALA A 377 -1.93 -6.16 20.86
C ALA A 377 -1.94 -7.29 19.81
N ALA A 378 -0.79 -7.93 19.57
CA ALA A 378 -0.65 -9.07 18.68
C ALA A 378 -1.20 -10.39 19.27
N GLY A 379 -1.46 -10.44 20.58
CA GLY A 379 -1.87 -11.67 21.27
C GLY A 379 -0.72 -12.65 21.54
N ASP A 380 0.53 -12.21 21.44
CA ASP A 380 1.72 -13.03 21.68
C ASP A 380 1.94 -13.35 23.18
N ALA A 381 1.24 -12.64 24.06
CA ALA A 381 1.25 -12.85 25.50
C ALA A 381 -0.13 -12.55 26.11
N GLU A 382 -0.50 -13.30 27.14
CA GLU A 382 -1.71 -13.04 27.92
C GLU A 382 -1.46 -11.93 28.95
N PRO A 383 -2.29 -10.87 29.00
CA PRO A 383 -2.06 -9.75 29.90
C PRO A 383 -2.29 -10.16 31.37
N PRO A 384 -1.38 -9.80 32.29
CA PRO A 384 -1.57 -10.11 33.71
C PRO A 384 -2.86 -9.47 34.25
N GLU A 385 -3.63 -10.25 35.03
CA GLU A 385 -4.91 -9.80 35.61
C GLU A 385 -4.76 -8.50 36.41
N GLU A 386 -3.67 -8.37 37.18
CA GLU A 386 -3.39 -7.16 37.96
C GLU A 386 -3.13 -5.90 37.13
N ALA A 387 -2.60 -6.07 35.90
CA ALA A 387 -2.35 -4.98 34.96
C ALA A 387 -3.62 -4.61 34.18
N MET A 388 -4.47 -5.60 33.91
CA MET A 388 -5.81 -5.42 33.32
C MET A 388 -6.78 -4.73 34.28
N ALA A 389 -6.72 -5.07 35.57
CA ALA A 389 -7.58 -4.50 36.60
C ALA A 389 -7.19 -3.07 37.03
N TRP A 390 -6.21 -2.42 36.37
CA TRP A 390 -5.84 -1.05 36.68
C TRP A 390 -6.96 -0.07 36.27
N PRO A 391 -7.56 0.67 37.21
CA PRO A 391 -8.81 1.41 36.98
C PRO A 391 -8.62 2.78 36.30
N GLY A 392 -7.48 3.02 35.65
CA GLY A 392 -7.17 4.34 35.09
C GLY A 392 -7.84 4.55 33.75
N ASP A 393 -8.61 5.64 33.63
CA ASP A 393 -9.09 6.12 32.34
C ASP A 393 -7.89 6.51 31.48
N ARG A 394 -7.91 6.11 30.20
CA ARG A 394 -6.97 6.67 29.19
C ARG A 394 -7.08 8.19 29.23
N LEU A 395 -5.99 8.90 28.98
CA LEU A 395 -5.94 10.37 28.96
C LEU A 395 -6.80 10.92 27.79
N THR A 396 -8.12 10.86 27.90
CA THR A 396 -9.06 11.49 26.97
C THR A 396 -9.16 12.97 27.34
N GLY A 397 -8.14 13.77 27.03
CA GLY A 397 -8.23 15.21 27.27
C GLY A 397 -6.99 16.08 27.19
N ILE A 398 -5.86 15.64 26.63
CA ILE A 398 -4.71 16.55 26.40
C ILE A 398 -4.83 17.15 25.00
N GLU A 399 -5.77 18.09 24.83
CA GLU A 399 -5.71 19.07 23.74
C GLU A 399 -4.88 20.27 24.23
N GLY A 400 -3.74 20.50 23.56
CA GLY A 400 -3.03 21.78 23.47
C GLY A 400 -2.94 22.64 24.73
N GLN A 401 -1.99 22.34 25.62
CA GLN A 401 -1.33 23.39 26.40
C GLN A 401 0.15 23.37 26.02
N ASP A 402 0.59 24.46 25.39
CA ASP A 402 1.98 24.72 25.04
C ASP A 402 2.85 24.71 26.31
N TRP A 403 3.92 23.90 26.28
CA TRP A 403 4.98 23.83 27.29
C TRP A 403 6.32 24.20 26.67
#